data_AF-A0A7C1UNX0-F1
#
_entry.id   AF-A0A7C1UNX0-F1
#
_cell.length_a   1.000
_cell.length_b   1.000
_cell.length_c   1.000
_cell.angle_alpha   90.00
_cell.angle_beta   90.00
_cell.angle_gamma   90.00
#
_symmetry.space_group_name_H-M   'P 1'
#
loop_
_entity.id
_entity.type
_entity.pdbx_description
1 polymer ?
#
loop_
_entity_poly.entity_id
_entity_poly.type
_entity_poly.pdbx_seq_one_letter_code
_entity_poly.pdbx_strand_id
1 'polypeptide(L)'
;MQHRYPTPQEIGIAIPGHLIEQRFCSGFLHALKGGQIRKARELRLSFREGYRAGKLYLRELRRQKGILSFPAQGRVKFKNVA
;
A
#
# COMPACT_ATOMS: atom_id res chain seq x y z
N MET A 1 -19.21 5.61 13.06
CA MET A 1 -18.57 5.64 11.72
C MET A 1 -17.63 4.44 11.61
N GLN A 2 -17.85 3.53 10.65
CA GLN A 2 -16.89 2.45 10.41
C GLN A 2 -15.73 3.00 9.57
N HIS A 3 -14.55 3.11 10.18
CA HIS A 3 -13.35 3.49 9.47
C HIS A 3 -12.82 2.29 8.68
N ARG A 4 -13.23 2.18 7.41
CA ARG A 4 -12.73 1.17 6.47
C ARG A 4 -11.83 1.85 5.44
N TYR A 5 -10.77 1.14 5.02
CA TYR A 5 -9.98 1.55 3.87
C TYR A 5 -10.78 1.45 2.57
N PRO A 6 -10.59 2.38 1.64
CA PRO A 6 -11.30 2.34 0.37
C PRO A 6 -10.85 1.15 -0.49
N THR A 7 -11.73 0.69 -1.37
CA THR A 7 -11.38 -0.23 -2.45
C THR A 7 -10.75 0.54 -3.63
N PRO A 8 -9.98 -0.13 -4.52
CA PRO A 8 -9.46 0.52 -5.73
C PRO A 8 -10.54 1.19 -6.57
N GLN A 9 -11.70 0.55 -6.71
CA GLN A 9 -12.82 1.03 -7.52
C GLN A 9 -13.45 2.30 -6.92
N GLU A 10 -13.59 2.37 -5.60
CA GLU A 10 -14.12 3.54 -4.89
C GLU A 10 -13.28 4.82 -5.12
N ILE A 11 -11.99 4.66 -5.42
CA ILE A 11 -11.07 5.78 -5.70
C ILE A 11 -10.75 5.92 -7.19
N GLY A 12 -11.48 5.23 -8.07
CA GLY A 12 -11.33 5.34 -9.52
C GLY A 12 -10.13 4.63 -10.13
N ILE A 13 -9.50 3.68 -9.42
CA ILE A 13 -8.43 2.83 -9.99
C ILE A 13 -9.05 1.69 -10.78
N ALA A 14 -8.86 1.72 -12.10
CA ALA A 14 -9.24 0.62 -12.98
C ALA A 14 -8.33 -0.60 -12.77
N ILE A 15 -8.94 -1.78 -12.63
CA ILE A 15 -8.22 -3.05 -12.52
C ILE A 15 -8.07 -3.64 -13.92
N PRO A 16 -6.84 -3.89 -14.40
CA PRO A 16 -6.63 -4.55 -15.69
C PRO A 16 -7.30 -5.92 -15.75
N GLY A 17 -8.02 -6.22 -16.84
CA GLY A 17 -8.83 -7.44 -16.98
C GLY A 17 -8.04 -8.76 -16.97
N HIS A 18 -6.72 -8.71 -17.19
CA HIS A 18 -5.85 -9.90 -17.08
C HIS A 18 -5.41 -10.19 -15.62
N LEU A 19 -5.78 -9.34 -14.66
CA LEU A 19 -5.46 -9.53 -13.24
C LEU A 19 -6.63 -10.12 -12.49
N ILE A 20 -6.33 -11.00 -11.54
CA ILE A 20 -7.34 -11.53 -10.63
C ILE A 20 -7.71 -10.43 -9.63
N GLU A 21 -8.93 -9.91 -9.76
CA GLU A 21 -9.47 -8.80 -8.97
C GLU A 21 -9.28 -9.00 -7.46
N GLN A 22 -9.67 -10.15 -6.92
CA GLN A 22 -9.55 -10.42 -5.49
C GLN A 22 -8.10 -10.27 -4.98
N ARG A 23 -7.13 -10.73 -5.77
CA ARG A 23 -5.71 -10.63 -5.41
C ARG A 23 -5.22 -9.19 -5.52
N PHE A 24 -5.69 -8.46 -6.53
CA PHE A 24 -5.40 -7.04 -6.69
C PHE A 24 -5.93 -6.23 -5.50
N CYS A 25 -7.21 -6.38 -5.15
CA CYS A 25 -7.82 -5.71 -4.01
C CYS A 25 -7.13 -6.07 -2.69
N SER A 26 -6.73 -7.34 -2.51
CA SER A 26 -5.95 -7.78 -1.35
C SER A 26 -4.58 -7.10 -1.28
N GLY A 27 -3.84 -7.03 -2.38
CA GLY A 27 -2.55 -6.33 -2.46
C GLY A 27 -2.68 -4.84 -2.17
N PHE A 28 -3.71 -4.20 -2.73
CA PHE A 28 -4.03 -2.80 -2.48
C PHE A 28 -4.29 -2.53 -1.00
N LEU A 29 -5.19 -3.31 -0.38
CA LEU A 29 -5.49 -3.21 1.04
C LEU A 29 -4.25 -3.47 1.91
N HIS A 30 -3.39 -4.42 1.53
CA HIS A 30 -2.14 -4.70 2.23
C HIS A 30 -1.21 -3.50 2.25
N ALA A 31 -1.12 -2.75 1.13
CA ALA A 31 -0.34 -1.52 1.07
C ALA A 31 -0.92 -0.42 1.97
N LEU A 32 -2.25 -0.25 2.01
CA LEU A 32 -2.92 0.75 2.86
C LEU A 32 -2.72 0.48 4.35
N LYS A 33 -2.68 -0.79 4.75
CA LYS A 33 -2.38 -1.22 6.12
C LYS A 33 -0.90 -1.04 6.50
N GLY A 34 -0.04 -0.58 5.59
CA GLY A 34 1.40 -0.45 5.84
C GLY A 34 2.17 -1.78 5.74
N GLY A 35 1.56 -2.82 5.16
CA GLY A 35 2.18 -4.13 5.00
C GLY A 35 3.42 -4.11 4.09
N GLN A 36 4.34 -5.04 4.33
CA GLN A 36 5.46 -5.35 3.44
C GLN A 36 5.22 -6.69 2.76
N ILE A 37 5.76 -6.86 1.55
CA ILE A 37 5.77 -8.14 0.85
C ILE A 37 6.81 -9.02 1.53
N ARG A 38 6.37 -10.10 2.17
CA ARG A 38 7.21 -11.04 2.92
C ARG A 38 6.93 -12.50 2.58
N LYS A 39 5.78 -12.80 1.97
CA LYS A 39 5.34 -14.19 1.71
C LYS A 39 5.33 -14.47 0.21
N ALA A 40 5.64 -15.71 -0.19
CA ALA A 40 5.64 -16.11 -1.60
C ALA A 40 4.29 -15.83 -2.30
N ARG A 41 3.17 -15.99 -1.59
CA ARG A 41 1.82 -15.69 -2.11
C ARG A 41 1.62 -14.22 -2.51
N GLU A 42 2.36 -13.31 -1.89
CA GLU A 42 2.34 -11.86 -2.13
C GLU A 42 3.21 -11.47 -3.34
N LEU A 43 4.00 -12.41 -3.89
CA LEU A 43 4.80 -12.21 -5.10
C LEU A 43 4.02 -12.43 -6.40
N ARG A 44 2.78 -12.94 -6.31
CA ARG A 44 1.90 -13.14 -7.47
C ARG A 44 1.62 -11.79 -8.14
N LEU A 45 1.66 -11.77 -9.48
CA LEU A 45 1.51 -10.56 -10.30
C LEU A 45 0.34 -9.68 -9.86
N SER A 46 -0.88 -10.23 -9.82
CA SER A 46 -2.08 -9.47 -9.46
C SER A 46 -2.00 -8.84 -8.08
N PHE A 47 -1.37 -9.52 -7.10
CA PHE A 47 -1.16 -8.96 -5.78
C PHE A 47 -0.14 -7.82 -5.82
N ARG A 48 0.97 -7.99 -6.52
CA ARG A 48 2.04 -6.97 -6.64
C ARG A 48 1.54 -5.70 -7.32
N GLU A 49 0.74 -5.83 -8.37
CA GLU A 49 0.14 -4.69 -9.05
C GLU A 49 -0.84 -3.94 -8.14
N GLY A 50 -1.70 -4.65 -7.41
CA GLY A 50 -2.57 -4.05 -6.41
C GLY A 50 -1.78 -3.34 -5.30
N TYR A 51 -0.73 -3.98 -4.79
CA TYR A 51 0.17 -3.41 -3.79
C TYR A 51 0.83 -2.13 -4.31
N ARG A 52 1.34 -2.15 -5.54
CA ARG A 52 1.95 -0.99 -6.19
C ARG A 52 0.95 0.15 -6.34
N ALA A 53 -0.27 -0.12 -6.80
CA ALA A 53 -1.33 0.86 -6.91
C ALA A 53 -1.63 1.52 -5.55
N GLY A 54 -1.69 0.73 -4.47
CA GLY A 54 -1.89 1.24 -3.11
C GLY A 54 -0.75 2.14 -2.63
N LYS A 55 0.51 1.81 -2.95
CA LYS A 55 1.65 2.69 -2.61
C LYS A 55 1.62 4.01 -3.38
N LEU A 56 1.22 3.99 -4.65
CA LEU A 56 1.08 5.19 -5.48
C LEU A 56 -0.06 6.08 -4.96
N TYR A 57 -1.21 5.48 -4.63
CA TYR A 57 -2.33 6.19 -4.00
C TYR A 57 -1.92 6.87 -2.69
N LEU A 58 -1.24 6.15 -1.79
CA LEU A 58 -0.73 6.74 -0.54
C LEU A 58 0.28 7.86 -0.79
N ARG A 59 1.10 7.75 -1.84
CA ARG A 59 2.03 8.82 -2.23
C ARG A 59 1.26 10.07 -2.68
N GLU A 60 0.21 9.88 -3.46
CA GLU A 60 -0.61 11.00 -3.94
C GLU A 60 -1.40 11.66 -2.81
N LEU A 61 -2.04 10.87 -1.94
CA LEU A 61 -2.69 11.38 -0.72
C LEU A 61 -1.73 12.18 0.16
N ARG A 62 -0.48 11.76 0.28
CA ARG A 62 0.54 12.51 1.03
C ARG A 62 0.85 13.84 0.37
N ARG A 63 1.03 13.85 -0.96
CA ARG A 63 1.24 15.10 -1.72
C ARG A 63 0.08 16.07 -1.55
N GLN A 64 -1.16 15.59 -1.66
CA GLN A 64 -2.36 16.40 -1.44
C GLN A 64 -2.41 17.02 -0.03
N LYS A 65 -1.86 16.33 0.97
CA LYS A 65 -1.73 16.82 2.34
C LYS A 65 -0.47 17.66 2.60
N GLY A 66 0.30 18.00 1.56
CA GLY A 66 1.56 18.74 1.69
C GLY A 66 2.72 17.93 2.28
N ILE A 67 2.58 16.61 2.42
CA ILE A 67 3.64 15.71 2.92
C ILE A 67 4.52 15.31 1.73
N LEU A 68 5.40 16.22 1.30
CA LEU A 68 6.35 16.01 0.20
C LEU A 68 7.54 15.13 0.59
N SER A 69 8.06 15.32 1.81
CA SER A 69 9.13 14.54 2.40
C SER A 69 8.80 14.21 3.85
N PHE A 70 9.05 12.98 4.28
CA PHE A 70 8.96 12.66 5.70
C PHE A 70 10.03 13.46 6.46
N PRO A 71 9.69 14.12 7.57
CA PRO A 71 10.61 15.00 8.29
C PRO A 71 11.84 14.28 8.86
N ALA A 72 11.84 12.95 8.93
CA ALA A 72 12.98 12.15 9.37
C ALA A 72 13.26 10.98 8.42
N GLN A 73 14.45 10.97 7.81
CA GLN A 73 15.02 9.82 7.11
C GLN A 73 16.22 9.31 7.92
N GLY A 74 15.95 8.61 9.02
CA GLY A 74 16.99 8.10 9.92
C GLY A 74 16.78 6.62 10.25
N ARG A 75 17.89 5.88 10.40
CA ARG A 75 17.86 4.54 11.00
C ARG A 75 17.83 4.70 12.51
N VAL A 76 16.69 4.41 13.15
CA VAL A 76 16.61 4.33 14.61
C VAL A 76 17.34 3.06 15.05
N LYS A 77 18.52 3.21 15.67
CA LYS A 77 19.23 2.11 16.33
C LYS A 77 18.84 2.12 17.79
N PHE A 78 18.04 1.14 18.22
CA PHE A 78 17.89 0.87 19.64
C PHE A 78 19.17 0.19 20.12
N LYS A 79 19.93 0.85 21.00
CA LYS A 79 20.97 0.16 21.76
C LYS A 79 20.25 -0.63 22.85
N ASN A 80 20.39 -1.95 22.85
CA ASN A 80 20.01 -2.76 24.00
C ASN A 80 20.86 -2.27 25.18
N VAL A 81 20.22 -1.63 26.16
CA VAL A 81 20.81 -1.46 27.49
C VAL A 81 20.45 -2.75 28.22
N ALA A 82 21.47 -3.57 28.48
CA ALA A 82 21.38 -4.77 29.30
C ALA A 82 21.27 -4.38 30.78
#